data_AF-A0A7S9KZ04-F1
#
_entry.id   AF-A0A7S9KZ04-F1
#
_cell.length_a   1.000
_cell.length_b   1.000
_cell.length_c   1.000
_cell.angle_alpha   90.00
_cell.angle_beta   90.00
_cell.angle_gamma   90.00
#
_symmetry.space_group_name_H-M   'P 1'
#
loop_
_entity.id
_entity.type
_entity.pdbx_description
1 polymer ?
#
loop_
_entity_poly.entity_id
_entity_poly.type
_entity_poly.pdbx_seq_one_letter_code
_entity_poly.pdbx_strand_id
1 'polypeptide(L)' 'MAKTAAFHSIKANVHHDNTKCTEGNNIEKENLRSGTGGKPKCANCSKLD' A
#
# COMPACT_ATOMS: atom_id res chain seq x y z
N MET A 1 -5.95 -15.57 -0.40
CA MET A 1 -5.10 -14.64 0.39
C MET A 1 -4.37 -13.74 -0.59
N ALA A 2 -4.48 -12.43 -0.44
CA ALA A 2 -3.87 -11.43 -1.33
C ALA A 2 -2.85 -10.53 -0.61
N LYS A 3 -2.46 -10.90 0.62
CA LYS A 3 -1.43 -10.17 1.37
C LYS A 3 -0.09 -10.24 0.66
N THR A 4 0.61 -9.12 0.66
CA THR A 4 1.96 -8.96 0.11
C THR A 4 2.83 -8.18 1.10
N ALA A 5 4.13 -8.11 0.85
CA ALA A 5 5.02 -7.26 1.62
C ALA A 5 4.53 -5.81 1.59
N ALA A 6 4.63 -5.10 2.72
CA ALA A 6 4.18 -3.72 2.81
C ALA A 6 4.90 -2.83 1.79
N PHE A 7 4.18 -1.89 1.21
CA PHE A 7 4.68 -0.88 0.28
C PHE A 7 3.89 0.42 0.44
N HIS A 8 4.46 1.53 0.00
CA HIS A 8 3.78 2.83 0.06
C HIS A 8 4.22 3.74 -1.08
N SER A 9 3.43 4.78 -1.34
CA SER A 9 3.83 5.89 -2.22
C SER A 9 4.52 6.97 -1.41
N ILE A 10 5.59 7.59 -1.94
CA ILE A 10 6.20 8.78 -1.34
C ILE A 10 5.23 9.97 -1.31
N LYS A 11 4.23 10.00 -2.21
CA LYS A 11 3.23 11.08 -2.31
C LYS A 11 1.98 10.86 -1.45
N ALA A 12 1.80 9.68 -0.85
CA ALA A 12 0.62 9.33 -0.05
C ALA A 12 0.94 9.20 1.44
N ASN A 13 -0.07 9.28 2.32
CA ASN A 13 0.08 9.17 3.78
C ASN A 13 -0.31 7.80 4.34
N VAL A 14 -0.38 6.76 3.51
CA VAL A 14 -0.73 5.39 3.92
C VAL A 14 0.24 4.37 3.34
N HIS A 15 0.28 3.18 3.92
CA HIS A 15 0.89 1.99 3.32
C HIS A 15 -0.15 0.96 2.90
N HIS A 16 0.25 0.08 2.01
CA HIS A 16 -0.54 -1.01 1.45
C HIS A 16 0.19 -2.33 1.69
N ASP A 17 -0.58 -3.39 1.89
CA ASP A 17 -0.06 -4.74 2.13
C ASP A 17 -0.92 -5.80 1.42
N ASN A 18 -1.73 -5.38 0.42
CA ASN A 18 -2.69 -6.24 -0.25
C ASN A 18 -2.72 -6.00 -1.76
N THR A 19 -2.50 -7.05 -2.55
CA THR A 19 -2.47 -6.99 -4.02
C THR A 19 -3.82 -6.73 -4.66
N LYS A 20 -4.92 -6.79 -3.89
CA LYS A 20 -6.26 -6.38 -4.35
C LYS A 20 -6.55 -4.90 -4.08
N CYS A 21 -5.66 -4.17 -3.41
CA CYS A 21 -5.86 -2.75 -3.16
C CYS A 21 -5.68 -1.95 -4.45
N THR A 22 -6.77 -1.42 -5.00
CA THR A 22 -6.75 -0.63 -6.23
C THR A 22 -5.94 0.65 -6.10
N GLU A 23 -6.00 1.33 -4.95
CA GLU A 23 -5.15 2.49 -4.64
C GLU A 23 -3.66 2.13 -4.65
N GLY A 24 -3.28 1.06 -3.96
CA GLY A 24 -1.88 0.61 -3.91
C GLY A 24 -1.37 0.19 -5.29
N ASN A 25 -2.21 -0.47 -6.07
CA ASN A 25 -1.87 -0.91 -7.43
C ASN A 25 -1.74 0.24 -8.44
N ASN A 26 -2.26 1.44 -8.11
CA ASN A 26 -2.16 2.62 -8.97
C ASN A 26 -0.95 3.52 -8.62
N ILE A 27 -0.08 3.08 -7.71
CA ILE A 27 1.14 3.83 -7.38
C ILE A 27 2.13 3.74 -8.54
N GLU A 28 2.49 4.89 -9.10
CA GLU A 28 3.53 5.00 -10.13
C GLU A 28 4.87 4.47 -9.61
N LYS A 29 5.61 3.74 -10.44
CA LYS A 29 6.87 3.07 -10.05
C LYS A 29 7.90 4.03 -9.44
N GLU A 30 7.99 5.25 -9.95
CA GLU A 30 8.85 6.32 -9.42
C GLU A 30 8.53 6.69 -7.96
N ASN A 31 7.26 6.56 -7.57
CA ASN A 31 6.73 6.93 -6.26
C ASN A 31 6.66 5.74 -5.30
N LEU A 32 6.77 4.50 -5.79
CA LEU A 32 6.69 3.27 -5.00
C LEU A 32 7.92 3.05 -4.12
N ARG A 33 7.72 2.74 -2.84
CA ARG A 33 8.76 2.34 -1.90
C ARG A 33 8.32 1.09 -1.14
N SER A 34 9.28 0.25 -0.80
CA SER A 34 9.05 -0.92 0.06
C SER A 34 8.86 -0.49 1.52
N GLY A 35 8.21 -1.36 2.29
CA GLY A 35 7.92 -1.15 3.71
C GLY A 35 6.74 -0.21 3.96
N THR A 36 6.46 0.01 5.24
CA THR A 36 5.33 0.86 5.69
C THR A 36 5.66 2.35 5.63
N GLY A 37 6.94 2.72 5.61
CA GLY A 37 7.38 4.12 5.70
C GLY A 37 6.94 4.83 6.98
N GLY A 38 6.58 4.08 8.04
CA GLY A 38 5.96 4.61 9.25
C GLY A 38 4.54 5.13 9.05
N LYS A 39 3.92 4.88 7.89
CA LYS A 39 2.60 5.38 7.53
C LYS A 39 1.51 4.46 8.07
N PRO A 40 0.32 4.97 8.43
CA PRO A 40 -0.82 4.14 8.79
C PRO A 40 -1.26 3.22 7.64
N LYS A 41 -1.94 2.12 7.97
CA LYS A 41 -2.46 1.18 6.97
C LYS A 41 -3.61 1.80 6.18
N CYS A 42 -3.60 1.61 4.86
CA CYS A 42 -4.68 2.02 3.97
C CYS A 42 -6.02 1.40 4.42
N ALA A 43 -7.07 2.21 4.51
CA ALA A 43 -8.38 1.76 4.96
C ALA A 43 -8.98 0.63 4.10
N ASN A 44 -8.72 0.66 2.78
CA ASN A 44 -9.15 -0.42 1.89
C ASN A 44 -8.37 -1.71 2.14
N CYS A 45 -7.04 -1.62 2.34
CA CYS A 45 -6.22 -2.78 2.71
C CYS A 45 -6.68 -3.40 4.04
N SER A 46 -7.15 -2.59 4.99
CA SER A 46 -7.71 -3.07 6.27
C SER A 46 -9.06 -3.80 6.12
N LYS A 47 -9.81 -3.55 5.04
CA LYS A 47 -11.10 -4.18 4.74
C LYS A 47 -10.97 -5.42 3.83
N LEU A 48 -9.85 -5.53 3.12
CA LEU A 48 -9.58 -6.59 2.14
C LEU A 48 -8.89 -7.83 2.73
N ASP A 49 -8.94 -8.02 4.05
CA ASP A 49 -8.33 -9.18 4.73
C ASP A 49 -8.90 -10.52 4.21
#